data_AF-A0A3M1YXC0-F1
#
_entry.id   AF-A0A3M1YXC0-F1
#
_cell.length_a   1.000
_cell.length_b   1.000
_cell.length_c   1.000
_cell.angle_alpha   90.00
_cell.angle_beta   90.00
_cell.angle_gamma   90.00
#
_symmetry.space_group_name_H-M   'P 1'
#
loop_
_entity.id
_entity.type
_entity.pdbx_description
1 polymer ?
#
loop_
_entity_poly.entity_id
_entity_poly.type
_entity_poly.pdbx_seq_one_letter_code
_entity_poly.pdbx_strand_id
1 'polypeptide(L)'
;QTETAFSKAGFPLRPIEQFLVAKLLTLILEYGAPAEGDAAHGALAAGMYNVLPLLDEKRLADDTPFTLPYWVSRFLRVMAHDERAARFPMQAIAHFCYYDLMRDAANHAFTMLEVATGENLGTEEERKVYVNQLMEILNPENNLQLDFAHAWMPLVLGGLIIFDRVLLSDEDVGEILQEIRGIVAARNEYRDESTEPIFSIAERLIEQALMKYGYRAK
;
A
#
# COMPACT_ATOMS: atom_id res chain seq x y z
N GLN A 1 -6.57 0.16 -12.16
CA GLN A 1 -7.67 0.14 -11.17
C GLN A 1 -7.55 1.29 -10.17
N THR A 2 -6.35 1.58 -9.67
CA THR A 2 -6.07 2.75 -8.80
C THR A 2 -6.55 4.07 -9.36
N GLU A 3 -6.18 4.39 -10.59
CA GLU A 3 -6.70 5.58 -11.29
C GLU A 3 -8.23 5.66 -11.24
N THR A 4 -8.90 4.58 -11.64
CA THR A 4 -10.36 4.52 -11.71
C THR A 4 -11.01 4.66 -10.32
N ALA A 5 -10.48 4.00 -9.29
CA ALA A 5 -11.04 4.03 -7.94
C ALA A 5 -10.96 5.45 -7.35
N PHE A 6 -9.79 6.06 -7.40
CA PHE A 6 -9.54 7.40 -6.86
C PHE A 6 -10.27 8.48 -7.66
N SER A 7 -10.29 8.38 -9.00
CA SER A 7 -11.04 9.32 -9.83
C SER A 7 -12.55 9.24 -9.57
N LYS A 8 -13.11 8.03 -9.36
CA LYS A 8 -14.54 7.87 -9.03
C LYS A 8 -14.88 8.40 -7.63
N ALA A 9 -13.94 8.33 -6.69
CA ALA A 9 -14.08 8.89 -5.36
C ALA A 9 -13.86 10.43 -5.33
N GLY A 10 -13.67 11.08 -6.47
CA GLY A 10 -13.56 12.54 -6.56
C GLY A 10 -12.15 13.11 -6.37
N PHE A 11 -11.12 12.28 -6.23
CA PHE A 11 -9.74 12.74 -6.08
C PHE A 11 -8.82 12.00 -7.06
N PRO A 12 -8.67 12.48 -8.32
CA PRO A 12 -7.78 11.82 -9.27
C PRO A 12 -6.32 11.95 -8.85
N LEU A 13 -5.68 10.79 -8.65
CA LEU A 13 -4.24 10.71 -8.46
C LEU A 13 -3.51 11.02 -9.77
N ARG A 14 -2.37 11.70 -9.67
CA ARG A 14 -1.43 11.90 -10.77
C ARG A 14 -0.57 10.64 -10.97
N PRO A 15 0.09 10.48 -12.13
CA PRO A 15 0.78 9.23 -12.49
C PRO A 15 1.75 8.72 -11.41
N ILE A 16 2.57 9.60 -10.85
CA ILE A 16 3.53 9.22 -9.80
C ILE A 16 2.84 8.76 -8.51
N GLU A 17 1.72 9.38 -8.11
CA GLU A 17 0.94 8.95 -6.93
C GLU A 17 0.33 7.56 -7.17
N GLN A 18 -0.20 7.31 -8.36
CA GLN A 18 -0.74 5.99 -8.74
C GLN A 18 0.35 4.91 -8.72
N PHE A 19 1.53 5.25 -9.22
CA PHE A 19 2.69 4.38 -9.26
C PHE A 19 3.17 3.99 -7.85
N LEU A 20 3.25 4.96 -6.92
CA LEU A 20 3.57 4.71 -5.52
C LEU A 20 2.57 3.73 -4.87
N VAL A 21 1.26 3.95 -5.09
CA VAL A 21 0.22 3.03 -4.61
C VAL A 21 0.37 1.65 -5.24
N ALA A 22 0.65 1.57 -6.55
CA ALA A 22 0.84 0.30 -7.24
C ALA A 22 2.04 -0.48 -6.70
N LYS A 23 3.17 0.19 -6.38
CA LYS A 23 4.31 -0.45 -5.71
C LYS A 23 3.94 -0.99 -4.34
N LEU A 24 3.15 -0.24 -3.57
CA LEU A 24 2.71 -0.69 -2.25
C LEU A 24 1.82 -1.94 -2.35
N LEU A 25 0.89 -1.98 -3.30
CA LEU A 25 0.07 -3.17 -3.56
C LEU A 25 0.93 -4.36 -4.01
N THR A 26 1.94 -4.10 -4.84
CA THR A 26 2.89 -5.13 -5.31
C THR A 26 3.68 -5.73 -4.16
N LEU A 27 4.17 -4.90 -3.23
CA LEU A 27 4.86 -5.36 -2.02
C LEU A 27 4.01 -6.34 -1.21
N ILE A 28 2.71 -6.06 -1.03
CA ILE A 28 1.81 -6.97 -0.29
C ILE A 28 1.66 -8.31 -1.00
N LEU A 29 1.63 -8.33 -2.33
CA LEU A 29 1.57 -9.56 -3.11
C LEU A 29 2.89 -10.35 -3.03
N GLU A 30 4.03 -9.66 -3.10
CA GLU A 30 5.35 -10.29 -2.94
C GLU A 30 5.53 -10.92 -1.56
N TYR A 31 5.01 -10.28 -0.51
CA TYR A 31 4.97 -10.88 0.83
C TYR A 31 4.12 -12.14 0.92
N GLY A 32 3.14 -12.33 0.02
CA GLY A 32 2.29 -13.52 -0.01
C GLY A 32 3.06 -14.83 -0.22
N ALA A 33 4.13 -14.77 -1.01
CA ALA A 33 5.03 -15.88 -1.26
C ALA A 33 6.45 -15.31 -1.44
N PRO A 34 7.13 -14.93 -0.35
CA PRO A 34 8.42 -14.28 -0.44
C PRO A 34 9.38 -15.24 -1.15
N ALA A 35 9.98 -14.78 -2.25
CA ALA A 35 10.90 -15.59 -3.03
C ALA A 35 12.10 -16.03 -2.17
N GLU A 36 12.74 -17.14 -2.52
CA GLU A 36 14.02 -17.52 -1.92
C GLU A 36 15.14 -16.77 -2.65
N GLY A 37 15.86 -15.86 -1.97
CA GLY A 37 17.04 -15.17 -2.52
C GLY A 37 17.27 -13.74 -1.98
N ASP A 38 18.40 -13.13 -2.40
CA ASP A 38 18.87 -11.82 -1.92
C ASP A 38 17.96 -10.62 -2.27
N ALA A 39 17.04 -10.81 -3.23
CA ALA A 39 16.09 -9.78 -3.69
C ALA A 39 14.70 -9.89 -3.05
N ALA A 40 14.44 -10.92 -2.23
CA ALA A 40 13.14 -11.10 -1.61
C ALA A 40 13.02 -10.29 -0.32
N HIS A 41 11.90 -9.60 -0.15
CA HIS A 41 11.57 -9.02 1.14
C HIS A 41 11.35 -10.16 2.15
N GLY A 42 12.32 -10.34 3.06
CA GLY A 42 12.43 -11.55 3.87
C GLY A 42 11.17 -11.86 4.69
N ALA A 43 10.95 -13.15 4.97
CA ALA A 43 9.78 -13.67 5.69
C ALA A 43 9.46 -12.94 7.01
N LEU A 44 10.48 -12.38 7.68
CA LEU A 44 10.30 -11.60 8.91
C LEU A 44 9.67 -10.21 8.65
N ALA A 45 10.03 -9.56 7.53
CA ALA A 45 9.43 -8.28 7.13
C ALA A 45 7.98 -8.46 6.63
N ALA A 46 7.69 -9.61 6.02
CA ALA A 46 6.35 -9.97 5.55
C ALA A 46 5.33 -10.12 6.71
N GLY A 47 5.78 -10.57 7.89
CA GLY A 47 4.92 -10.69 9.07
C GLY A 47 3.64 -11.49 8.80
N MET A 48 2.48 -10.89 9.09
CA MET A 48 1.17 -11.54 8.83
C MET A 48 0.82 -11.71 7.35
N TYR A 49 1.55 -11.04 6.45
CA TYR A 49 1.36 -11.18 5.00
C TYR A 49 2.16 -12.35 4.42
N ASN A 50 3.01 -13.02 5.20
CA ASN A 50 3.63 -14.28 4.81
C ASN A 50 2.59 -15.41 4.85
N VAL A 51 2.02 -15.74 3.69
CA VAL A 51 0.87 -16.65 3.62
C VAL A 51 1.29 -18.12 3.68
N LEU A 52 2.50 -18.46 3.22
CA LEU A 52 2.93 -19.86 3.12
C LEU A 52 2.84 -20.61 4.47
N PRO A 53 3.33 -20.07 5.61
CA PRO A 53 3.17 -20.73 6.91
C PRO A 53 1.71 -20.82 7.39
N LEU A 54 0.84 -19.92 6.92
CA LEU A 54 -0.59 -19.91 7.29
C LEU A 54 -1.39 -21.00 6.57
N LEU A 55 -0.88 -21.49 5.44
CA LEU A 55 -1.50 -22.54 4.62
C LEU A 55 -0.81 -23.90 4.75
N ASP A 56 0.16 -24.04 5.66
CA ASP A 56 0.81 -25.32 5.95
C ASP A 56 -0.18 -26.33 6.55
N GLU A 57 -0.03 -27.61 6.21
CA GLU A 57 -0.93 -28.68 6.66
C GLU A 57 -1.02 -28.74 8.20
N LYS A 58 0.09 -28.55 8.91
CA LYS A 58 0.08 -28.54 10.38
C LYS A 58 -0.67 -27.34 10.92
N ARG A 59 -0.55 -26.18 10.26
CA ARG A 59 -1.26 -24.98 10.67
C ARG A 59 -2.76 -25.12 10.42
N LEU A 60 -3.16 -25.73 9.31
CA LEU A 60 -4.56 -25.98 8.97
C LEU A 60 -5.21 -27.07 9.85
N ALA A 61 -4.41 -28.00 10.37
CA ALA A 61 -4.87 -29.03 11.31
C ALA A 61 -4.96 -28.52 12.77
N ASP A 62 -4.43 -27.34 13.06
CA ASP A 62 -4.50 -26.71 14.39
C ASP A 62 -5.80 -25.88 14.53
N ASP A 63 -6.63 -26.26 15.49
CA ASP A 63 -7.92 -25.61 15.80
C ASP A 63 -7.77 -24.18 16.36
N THR A 64 -6.54 -23.73 16.66
CA THR A 64 -6.29 -22.36 17.10
C THR A 64 -6.68 -21.37 16.00
N PRO A 65 -7.57 -20.40 16.28
CA PRO A 65 -7.95 -19.39 15.28
C PRO A 65 -6.75 -18.59 14.76
N PHE A 66 -6.72 -18.31 13.46
CA PHE A 66 -5.81 -17.35 12.85
C PHE A 66 -6.56 -16.45 11.87
N THR A 67 -5.93 -15.31 11.59
CA THR A 67 -6.41 -14.35 10.59
C THR A 67 -5.56 -14.47 9.33
N LEU A 68 -6.24 -14.56 8.19
CA LEU A 68 -5.62 -14.39 6.88
C LEU A 68 -5.65 -12.91 6.50
N PRO A 69 -4.69 -12.43 5.69
CA PRO A 69 -4.83 -11.17 5.00
C PRO A 69 -6.15 -11.11 4.23
N TYR A 70 -6.75 -9.92 4.13
CA TYR A 70 -8.04 -9.73 3.49
C TYR A 70 -8.02 -10.22 2.04
N TRP A 71 -6.97 -9.89 1.28
CA TRP A 71 -6.84 -10.28 -0.13
C TRP A 71 -6.77 -11.80 -0.30
N VAL A 72 -6.08 -12.50 0.60
CA VAL A 72 -5.95 -13.96 0.57
C VAL A 72 -7.28 -14.62 0.88
N SER A 73 -7.96 -14.17 1.95
CA SER A 73 -9.27 -14.66 2.34
C SER A 73 -10.29 -14.48 1.21
N ARG A 74 -10.28 -13.31 0.55
CA ARG A 74 -11.11 -13.04 -0.63
C ARG A 74 -10.74 -13.98 -1.77
N PHE A 75 -9.46 -14.10 -2.11
CA PHE A 75 -8.99 -14.89 -3.24
C PHE A 75 -9.34 -16.38 -3.09
N LEU A 76 -9.14 -16.96 -1.89
CA LEU A 76 -9.54 -18.34 -1.60
C LEU A 76 -11.05 -18.55 -1.76
N ARG A 77 -11.87 -17.59 -1.33
CA ARG A 77 -13.33 -17.64 -1.56
C ARG A 77 -13.67 -17.58 -3.05
N VAL A 78 -13.00 -16.73 -3.82
CA VAL A 78 -13.21 -16.68 -5.28
C VAL A 78 -12.83 -18.02 -5.91
N MET A 79 -11.67 -18.59 -5.57
CA MET A 79 -11.24 -19.90 -6.07
C MET A 79 -12.20 -21.02 -5.73
N ALA A 80 -12.80 -21.00 -4.54
CA ALA A 80 -13.79 -22.00 -4.13
C ALA A 80 -15.08 -21.97 -4.98
N HIS A 81 -15.39 -20.84 -5.61
CA HIS A 81 -16.57 -20.68 -6.47
C HIS A 81 -16.24 -20.70 -7.97
N ASP A 82 -15.03 -20.30 -8.37
CA ASP A 82 -14.57 -20.25 -9.75
C ASP A 82 -13.13 -20.73 -9.88
N GLU A 83 -12.94 -21.97 -10.32
CA GLU A 83 -11.62 -22.60 -10.52
C GLU A 83 -10.74 -21.81 -11.52
N ARG A 84 -11.34 -21.02 -12.43
CA ARG A 84 -10.56 -20.20 -13.37
C ARG A 84 -9.73 -19.15 -12.65
N ALA A 85 -10.14 -18.72 -11.46
CA ALA A 85 -9.36 -17.79 -10.64
C ALA A 85 -7.99 -18.37 -10.26
N ALA A 86 -7.89 -19.68 -10.07
CA ALA A 86 -6.62 -20.36 -9.82
C ALA A 86 -5.71 -20.39 -11.05
N ARG A 87 -6.30 -20.47 -12.25
CA ARG A 87 -5.57 -20.49 -13.53
C ARG A 87 -5.10 -19.10 -13.97
N PHE A 88 -5.81 -18.05 -13.55
CA PHE A 88 -5.54 -16.66 -13.91
C PHE A 88 -5.48 -15.76 -12.65
N PRO A 89 -4.53 -16.02 -11.73
CA PRO A 89 -4.52 -15.38 -10.41
C PRO A 89 -4.32 -13.87 -10.48
N MET A 90 -3.46 -13.37 -11.38
CA MET A 90 -3.23 -11.92 -11.52
C MET A 90 -4.51 -11.18 -11.92
N GLN A 91 -5.25 -11.70 -12.90
CA GLN A 91 -6.51 -11.11 -13.36
C GLN A 91 -7.57 -11.21 -12.28
N ALA A 92 -7.65 -12.35 -11.57
CA ALA A 92 -8.62 -12.57 -10.51
C ALA A 92 -8.35 -11.69 -9.28
N ILE A 93 -7.09 -11.54 -8.86
CA ILE A 93 -6.69 -10.65 -7.75
C ILE A 93 -7.01 -9.22 -8.12
N ALA A 94 -6.56 -8.76 -9.29
CA ALA A 94 -6.86 -7.42 -9.76
C ALA A 94 -8.37 -7.19 -9.82
N HIS A 95 -9.17 -8.10 -10.36
CA HIS A 95 -10.60 -7.85 -10.54
C HIS A 95 -11.43 -8.03 -9.26
N PHE A 96 -11.20 -9.09 -8.48
CA PHE A 96 -12.07 -9.48 -7.37
C PHE A 96 -11.54 -9.16 -5.98
N CYS A 97 -10.23 -8.91 -5.86
CA CYS A 97 -9.54 -8.77 -4.57
C CYS A 97 -8.89 -7.39 -4.41
N TYR A 98 -9.07 -6.47 -5.37
CA TYR A 98 -8.38 -5.19 -5.38
C TYR A 98 -8.60 -4.34 -4.12
N TYR A 99 -9.85 -4.22 -3.65
CA TYR A 99 -10.15 -3.45 -2.44
C TYR A 99 -9.65 -4.15 -1.17
N ASP A 100 -9.69 -5.48 -1.13
CA ASP A 100 -9.12 -6.25 -0.02
C ASP A 100 -7.59 -6.10 0.02
N LEU A 101 -6.92 -6.13 -1.14
CA LEU A 101 -5.49 -5.87 -1.27
C LEU A 101 -5.13 -4.44 -0.86
N MET A 102 -5.96 -3.46 -1.24
CA MET A 102 -5.77 -2.07 -0.86
C MET A 102 -5.94 -1.87 0.66
N ARG A 103 -6.89 -2.57 1.28
CA ARG A 103 -7.04 -2.60 2.74
C ARG A 103 -5.81 -3.17 3.42
N ASP A 104 -5.27 -4.28 2.93
CA ASP A 104 -4.04 -4.87 3.47
C ASP A 104 -2.86 -3.91 3.32
N ALA A 105 -2.70 -3.30 2.14
CA ALA A 105 -1.68 -2.29 1.87
C ALA A 105 -1.80 -1.07 2.80
N ALA A 106 -3.01 -0.57 3.04
CA ALA A 106 -3.24 0.57 3.92
C ALA A 106 -2.86 0.26 5.37
N ASN A 107 -3.25 -0.91 5.89
CA ASN A 107 -2.86 -1.35 7.23
C ASN A 107 -1.34 -1.47 7.36
N HIS A 108 -0.68 -2.10 6.38
CA HIS A 108 0.77 -2.24 6.38
C HIS A 108 1.50 -0.88 6.30
N ALA A 109 0.98 0.03 5.46
CA ALA A 109 1.55 1.36 5.31
C ALA A 109 1.56 2.15 6.60
N PHE A 110 0.54 2.05 7.45
CA PHE A 110 0.58 2.66 8.78
C PHE A 110 1.73 2.13 9.64
N THR A 111 1.94 0.81 9.68
CA THR A 111 3.05 0.22 10.43
C THR A 111 4.39 0.73 9.90
N MET A 112 4.56 0.81 8.58
CA MET A 112 5.78 1.33 7.97
C MET A 112 5.99 2.82 8.26
N LEU A 113 4.92 3.61 8.22
CA LEU A 113 4.96 5.04 8.50
C LEU A 113 5.42 5.28 9.93
N GLU A 114 4.80 4.65 10.94
CA GLU A 114 5.22 4.80 12.34
C GLU A 114 6.69 4.45 12.56
N VAL A 115 7.19 3.38 11.93
CA VAL A 115 8.60 2.98 12.02
C VAL A 115 9.52 4.01 11.35
N ALA A 116 9.14 4.54 10.19
CA ALA A 116 9.95 5.49 9.43
C ALA A 116 9.95 6.90 10.05
N THR A 117 8.84 7.30 10.67
CA THR A 117 8.62 8.64 11.21
C THR A 117 8.92 8.73 12.71
N GLY A 118 8.79 7.62 13.45
CA GLY A 118 8.75 7.62 14.91
C GLY A 118 7.51 8.31 15.48
N GLU A 119 6.54 8.67 14.65
CA GLU A 119 5.31 9.33 15.07
C GLU A 119 4.25 8.29 15.44
N ASN A 120 3.42 8.61 16.42
CA ASN A 120 2.25 7.81 16.76
C ASN A 120 1.11 8.19 15.81
N LEU A 121 0.69 7.27 14.93
CA LEU A 121 -0.40 7.48 13.96
C LEU A 121 -1.73 6.91 14.44
N GLY A 122 -1.86 6.75 15.76
CA GLY A 122 -3.03 6.20 16.42
C GLY A 122 -2.85 4.75 16.85
N THR A 123 -3.80 4.28 17.64
CA THR A 123 -3.91 2.90 18.08
C THR A 123 -4.18 1.94 16.90
N GLU A 124 -4.01 0.64 17.11
CA GLU A 124 -4.35 -0.36 16.07
C GLU A 124 -5.83 -0.30 15.69
N GLU A 125 -6.71 -0.05 16.66
CA GLU A 125 -8.15 0.11 16.48
C GLU A 125 -8.50 1.36 15.66
N GLU A 126 -7.92 2.52 16.00
CA GLU A 126 -8.14 3.77 15.25
C GLU A 126 -7.70 3.62 13.80
N ARG A 127 -6.55 2.99 13.55
CA ARG A 127 -6.05 2.72 12.20
C ARG A 127 -6.97 1.77 11.43
N LYS A 128 -7.48 0.71 12.08
CA LYS A 128 -8.48 -0.18 11.45
C LYS A 128 -9.75 0.57 11.08
N VAL A 129 -10.24 1.46 11.96
CA VAL A 129 -11.41 2.31 11.66
C VAL A 129 -11.13 3.21 10.48
N TYR A 130 -9.98 3.89 10.47
CA TYR A 130 -9.56 4.76 9.36
C TYR A 130 -9.49 4.00 8.04
N VAL A 131 -8.84 2.83 8.00
CA VAL A 131 -8.74 2.02 6.79
C VAL A 131 -10.12 1.54 6.32
N ASN A 132 -11.02 1.18 7.23
CA ASN A 132 -12.38 0.80 6.87
C ASN A 132 -13.16 1.97 6.25
N GLN A 133 -13.05 3.17 6.84
CA GLN A 133 -13.63 4.39 6.28
C GLN A 133 -13.06 4.71 4.89
N LEU A 134 -11.74 4.60 4.72
CA LEU A 134 -11.10 4.77 3.41
C LEU A 134 -11.65 3.79 2.37
N MET A 135 -11.86 2.52 2.73
CA MET A 135 -12.43 1.53 1.82
C MET A 135 -13.89 1.83 1.49
N GLU A 136 -14.66 2.35 2.44
CA GLU A 136 -16.02 2.82 2.19
C GLU A 136 -16.04 4.02 1.24
N ILE A 137 -15.09 4.96 1.37
CA ILE A 137 -14.99 6.13 0.48
C ILE A 137 -14.61 5.71 -0.94
N LEU A 138 -13.67 4.77 -1.08
CA LEU A 138 -13.20 4.28 -2.38
C LEU A 138 -14.18 3.32 -3.06
N ASN A 139 -15.21 2.85 -2.36
CA ASN A 139 -16.27 2.06 -2.96
C ASN A 139 -17.20 2.98 -3.77
N PRO A 140 -17.27 2.83 -5.11
CA PRO A 140 -18.08 3.69 -5.96
C PRO A 140 -19.59 3.62 -5.66
N GLU A 141 -20.08 2.58 -5.00
CA GLU A 141 -21.48 2.44 -4.63
C GLU A 141 -21.91 3.39 -3.50
N ASN A 142 -20.97 3.83 -2.67
CA ASN A 142 -21.25 4.66 -1.51
C ASN A 142 -21.35 6.16 -1.84
N ASN A 143 -20.89 6.58 -3.03
CA ASN A 143 -20.92 7.97 -3.51
C ASN A 143 -20.37 8.99 -2.50
N LEU A 144 -19.30 8.61 -1.78
CA LEU A 144 -18.57 9.47 -0.87
C LEU A 144 -17.43 10.17 -1.61
N GLN A 145 -16.97 11.30 -1.06
CA GLN A 145 -15.85 12.06 -1.62
C GLN A 145 -14.57 11.82 -0.83
N LEU A 146 -13.50 11.52 -1.55
CA LEU A 146 -12.14 11.41 -1.02
C LEU A 146 -11.51 12.79 -0.93
N ASP A 147 -11.00 13.13 0.25
CA ASP A 147 -10.18 14.33 0.43
C ASP A 147 -8.68 14.01 0.24
N PHE A 148 -7.86 15.05 0.33
CA PHE A 148 -6.41 14.92 0.22
C PHE A 148 -5.82 13.99 1.29
N ALA A 149 -6.28 14.10 2.53
CA ALA A 149 -5.73 13.34 3.65
C ALA A 149 -5.92 11.84 3.45
N HIS A 150 -7.13 11.42 3.09
CA HIS A 150 -7.47 10.02 2.79
C HIS A 150 -6.82 9.53 1.49
N ALA A 151 -6.58 10.40 0.52
CA ALA A 151 -5.89 10.02 -0.70
C ALA A 151 -4.41 9.74 -0.45
N TRP A 152 -3.75 10.57 0.35
CA TRP A 152 -2.31 10.49 0.60
C TRP A 152 -1.93 9.56 1.75
N MET A 153 -2.69 9.61 2.84
CA MET A 153 -2.49 8.75 4.00
C MET A 153 -3.51 7.60 4.00
N PRO A 154 -3.08 6.34 4.19
CA PRO A 154 -1.70 5.88 4.29
C PRO A 154 -1.08 5.48 2.93
N LEU A 155 -1.86 5.44 1.84
CA LEU A 155 -1.46 4.71 0.62
C LEU A 155 -0.31 5.35 -0.18
N VAL A 156 -0.38 6.65 -0.46
CA VAL A 156 0.69 7.34 -1.23
C VAL A 156 1.96 7.43 -0.38
N LEU A 157 1.84 7.80 0.90
CA LEU A 157 2.98 7.86 1.82
C LEU A 157 3.61 6.48 2.06
N GLY A 158 2.79 5.44 2.17
CA GLY A 158 3.27 4.06 2.27
C GLY A 158 4.05 3.65 1.03
N GLY A 159 3.55 3.99 -0.17
CA GLY A 159 4.27 3.82 -1.43
C GLY A 159 5.59 4.59 -1.48
N LEU A 160 5.61 5.81 -0.96
CA LEU A 160 6.81 6.64 -0.86
C LEU A 160 7.89 6.02 0.06
N ILE A 161 7.53 5.26 1.09
CA ILE A 161 8.51 4.57 1.95
C ILE A 161 9.20 3.41 1.20
N ILE A 162 8.48 2.75 0.31
CA ILE A 162 8.91 1.50 -0.33
C ILE A 162 9.28 1.66 -1.80
N PHE A 163 9.25 2.89 -2.32
CA PHE A 163 9.43 3.17 -3.75
C PHE A 163 10.75 2.64 -4.31
N ASP A 164 11.75 2.48 -3.45
CA ASP A 164 13.08 1.99 -3.80
C ASP A 164 13.36 0.55 -3.35
N ARG A 165 12.35 -0.09 -2.72
CA ARG A 165 12.38 -1.48 -2.28
C ARG A 165 11.80 -2.41 -3.34
N VAL A 166 10.71 -1.99 -3.96
CA VAL A 166 10.10 -2.69 -5.09
C VAL A 166 10.60 -2.03 -6.37
N LEU A 167 11.61 -2.60 -7.02
CA LEU A 167 12.14 -2.09 -8.28
C LEU A 167 11.49 -2.80 -9.46
N LEU A 168 10.78 -2.05 -10.30
CA LEU A 168 10.34 -2.56 -11.60
C LEU A 168 11.50 -2.44 -12.61
N SER A 169 11.41 -3.19 -13.70
CA SER A 169 12.43 -3.17 -14.76
C SER A 169 12.56 -1.77 -15.36
N ASP A 170 13.80 -1.33 -15.58
CA ASP A 170 14.15 -0.05 -16.23
C ASP A 170 13.78 1.23 -15.46
N GLU A 171 13.59 1.16 -14.13
CA GLU A 171 13.33 2.34 -13.32
C GLU A 171 14.59 3.18 -13.03
N ASP A 172 14.53 4.47 -13.32
CA ASP A 172 15.49 5.46 -12.82
C ASP A 172 14.99 6.05 -11.49
N VAL A 173 15.61 5.61 -10.40
CA VAL A 173 15.30 6.06 -9.03
C VAL A 173 15.47 7.58 -8.88
N GLY A 174 16.43 8.18 -9.59
CA GLY A 174 16.69 9.61 -9.57
C GLY A 174 15.55 10.40 -10.21
N GLU A 175 15.08 9.96 -11.38
CA GLU A 175 13.93 10.57 -12.07
C GLU A 175 12.66 10.46 -11.22
N ILE A 176 12.39 9.26 -10.68
CA ILE A 176 11.27 9.01 -9.77
C ILE A 176 11.32 9.96 -8.57
N LEU A 177 12.48 10.14 -7.94
CA LEU A 177 12.64 11.07 -6.82
C LEU A 177 12.38 12.53 -7.18
N GLN A 178 12.79 12.98 -8.38
CA GLN A 178 12.47 14.33 -8.84
C GLN A 178 10.97 14.49 -9.09
N GLU A 179 10.31 13.49 -9.68
CA GLU A 179 8.86 13.51 -9.87
C GLU A 179 8.10 13.56 -8.54
N ILE A 180 8.52 12.74 -7.57
CA ILE A 180 7.97 12.73 -6.20
C ILE A 180 8.08 14.13 -5.56
N ARG A 181 9.25 14.76 -5.66
CA ARG A 181 9.44 16.12 -5.11
C ARG A 181 8.56 17.14 -5.84
N GLY A 182 8.46 17.02 -7.16
CA GLY A 182 7.59 17.85 -7.99
C GLY A 182 6.12 17.71 -7.61
N ILE A 183 5.64 16.51 -7.29
CA ILE A 183 4.25 16.30 -6.92
C ILE A 183 3.92 16.86 -5.54
N VAL A 184 4.79 16.70 -4.54
CA VAL A 184 4.57 17.31 -3.21
C VAL A 184 4.41 18.83 -3.36
N ALA A 185 5.31 19.48 -4.09
CA ALA A 185 5.24 20.93 -4.34
C ALA A 185 3.95 21.30 -5.10
N ALA A 186 3.54 20.50 -6.07
CA ALA A 186 2.35 20.77 -6.87
C ALA A 186 1.03 20.40 -6.18
N ARG A 187 1.07 19.82 -4.97
CA ARG A 187 -0.10 19.60 -4.08
C ARG A 187 -0.16 20.63 -2.95
N ASN A 188 0.72 21.64 -2.93
CA ASN A 188 0.76 22.64 -1.86
C ASN A 188 -0.55 23.44 -1.68
N GLU A 189 -1.44 23.43 -2.67
CA GLU A 189 -2.80 24.00 -2.54
C GLU A 189 -3.67 23.29 -1.48
N TYR A 190 -3.35 22.04 -1.15
CA TYR A 190 -4.02 21.26 -0.10
C TYR A 190 -3.35 21.42 1.27
N ARG A 191 -2.29 22.23 1.39
CA ARG A 191 -1.54 22.42 2.63
C ARG A 191 -2.27 23.40 3.54
N ASP A 192 -2.77 22.89 4.66
CA ASP A 192 -3.38 23.64 5.74
C ASP A 192 -2.97 23.04 7.10
N GLU A 193 -3.50 23.57 8.21
CA GLU A 193 -3.17 23.09 9.56
C GLU A 193 -3.47 21.58 9.76
N SER A 194 -4.47 21.05 9.06
CA SER A 194 -4.89 19.65 9.18
C SER A 194 -4.04 18.70 8.34
N THR A 195 -3.52 19.16 7.19
CA THR A 195 -2.72 18.34 6.26
C THR A 195 -1.22 18.57 6.40
N GLU A 196 -0.78 19.59 7.14
CA GLU A 196 0.62 19.89 7.43
C GLU A 196 1.44 18.66 7.88
N PRO A 197 0.92 17.77 8.76
CA PRO A 197 1.66 16.57 9.15
C PRO A 197 1.95 15.63 7.97
N ILE A 198 1.03 15.51 7.01
CA ILE A 198 1.18 14.66 5.82
C ILE A 198 2.32 15.21 4.94
N PHE A 199 2.35 16.53 4.73
CA PHE A 199 3.43 17.19 3.99
C PHE A 199 4.77 17.04 4.70
N SER A 200 4.81 17.25 6.02
CA SER A 200 6.01 17.09 6.84
C SER A 200 6.59 15.68 6.76
N ILE A 201 5.73 14.65 6.80
CA ILE A 201 6.14 13.26 6.61
C ILE A 201 6.68 13.05 5.20
N ALA A 202 5.99 13.50 4.17
CA ALA A 202 6.42 13.35 2.78
C ALA A 202 7.78 14.00 2.52
N GLU A 203 7.97 15.24 2.96
CA GLU A 203 9.21 16.00 2.84
C GLU A 203 10.37 15.26 3.52
N ARG A 204 10.18 14.79 4.77
CA ARG A 204 11.20 14.01 5.48
C ARG A 204 11.54 12.70 4.78
N LEU A 205 10.56 11.97 4.26
CA LEU A 205 10.80 10.72 3.53
C LEU A 205 11.59 10.96 2.25
N ILE A 206 11.27 12.05 1.52
CA ILE A 206 12.01 12.46 0.32
C ILE A 206 13.45 12.83 0.67
N GLU A 207 13.66 13.60 1.73
CA GLU A 207 15.01 13.97 2.19
C GLU A 207 15.85 12.75 2.55
N GLN A 208 15.28 11.79 3.29
CA GLN A 208 15.95 10.53 3.63
C GLN A 208 16.34 9.74 2.37
N ALA A 209 15.43 9.66 1.39
CA ALA A 209 15.71 8.99 0.13
C ALA A 209 16.80 9.71 -0.68
N LEU A 210 16.76 11.03 -0.78
CA LEU A 210 17.79 11.83 -1.43
C LEU A 210 19.17 11.62 -0.79
N MET A 211 19.24 11.57 0.54
CA MET A 211 20.47 11.26 1.26
C MET A 211 20.98 9.85 0.96
N LYS A 212 20.09 8.84 0.94
CA LYS A 212 20.43 7.44 0.63
C LYS A 212 21.09 7.29 -0.75
N TYR A 213 20.65 8.07 -1.74
CA TYR A 213 21.15 8.02 -3.11
C TYR A 213 22.20 9.09 -3.45
N GLY A 214 22.68 9.85 -2.46
CA GLY A 214 23.74 10.84 -2.65
C GLY A 214 23.32 12.12 -3.38
N TYR A 215 22.02 12.35 -3.56
CA TYR A 215 21.47 13.59 -4.09
C TYR A 215 21.40 14.63 -2.97
N ARG A 216 22.41 15.48 -2.83
CA ARG A 216 22.30 16.62 -1.90
C ARG A 216 21.33 17.65 -2.47
N ALA A 217 20.36 18.07 -1.66
CA ALA A 217 19.61 19.29 -1.94
C ALA A 217 20.62 20.44 -2.06
N LYS A 218 20.65 21.08 -3.23
CA LYS A 218 21.35 22.35 -3.43
C LYS A 218 20.50 23.48 -2.91
#